data_AF-A0A652YI15-F1
#
_entry.id   AF-A0A652YI15-F1
#
_cell.length_a   1.000
_cell.length_b   1.000
_cell.length_c   1.000
_cell.angle_alpha   90.00
_cell.angle_beta   90.00
_cell.angle_gamma   90.00
#
_symmetry.space_group_name_H-M   'P 1'
#
loop_
_entity.id
_entity.type
_entity.pdbx_description
1 polymer ?
#
loop_
_entity_poly.entity_id
_entity_poly.type
_entity_poly.pdbx_seq_one_letter_code
_entity_poly.pdbx_strand_id
1 'polypeptide(L)'
;MRTHTEPIPVQRPGPAVWLYGAHGGAGVSTLTHYLSFAGDCERGWPCGNDVENESPYVVIVARETSDGLKAAHELIVDHHENGLASDLLGLITVASSPTLDKSVRQYRDVVTSPGSVSAHWSIGWHKFLAAASRPALPQWHPLDGIPEQTKGAAVPTDVIAAGVGIVTAIQKSLPQLYHR
;
A
#
# COMPACT_ATOMS: atom_id res chain seq x y z
N MET A 1 -17.85 -2.30 5.91
CA MET A 1 -16.62 -1.57 5.54
C MET A 1 -16.76 -0.09 5.89
N ARG A 2 -15.73 0.58 6.44
CA ARG A 2 -15.80 2.01 6.81
C ARG A 2 -15.38 2.86 5.61
N THR A 3 -16.21 3.81 5.20
CA THR A 3 -15.88 4.81 4.17
C THR A 3 -16.07 6.20 4.75
N HIS A 4 -15.12 7.10 4.48
CA HIS A 4 -15.22 8.49 4.90
C HIS A 4 -16.17 9.27 3.98
N THR A 5 -17.02 10.10 4.56
CA THR A 5 -17.93 10.99 3.80
C THR A 5 -17.28 12.33 3.47
N GLU A 6 -16.22 12.69 4.19
CA GLU A 6 -15.44 13.91 4.02
C GLU A 6 -13.95 13.54 3.92
N PRO A 7 -13.10 14.39 3.32
CA PRO A 7 -11.67 14.16 3.23
C PRO A 7 -11.04 13.79 4.59
N ILE A 8 -10.14 12.80 4.59
CA ILE A 8 -9.34 12.48 5.77
C ILE A 8 -8.45 13.70 6.10
N PRO A 9 -8.56 14.28 7.31
CA PRO A 9 -7.77 15.45 7.69
C PRO A 9 -6.27 15.15 7.73
N VAL A 10 -5.47 15.91 6.97
CA VAL A 10 -4.01 15.78 6.91
C VAL A 10 -3.32 17.15 6.87
N GLN A 11 -2.05 17.19 7.28
CA GLN A 11 -1.20 18.34 7.00
C GLN A 11 -0.92 18.41 5.49
N ARG A 12 -0.91 19.63 4.94
CA ARG A 12 -0.71 19.86 3.51
C ARG A 12 0.78 20.10 3.19
N PRO A 13 1.29 19.59 2.05
CA PRO A 13 0.60 18.72 1.10
C PRO A 13 0.31 17.33 1.70
N GLY A 14 -0.88 16.79 1.39
CA GLY A 14 -1.31 15.47 1.87
C GLY A 14 -0.65 14.32 1.11
N PRO A 15 -0.94 13.05 1.48
CA PRO A 15 -0.38 11.91 0.78
C PRO A 15 -0.89 11.82 -0.66
N ALA A 16 -0.04 11.33 -1.56
CA ALA A 16 -0.38 11.04 -2.96
C ALA A 16 -1.11 9.70 -3.13
N VAL A 17 -1.12 8.86 -2.10
CA VAL A 17 -1.82 7.56 -2.05
C VAL A 17 -2.06 7.15 -0.60
N TRP A 18 -3.18 6.47 -0.37
CA TRP A 18 -3.53 5.90 0.92
C TRP A 18 -3.19 4.41 0.98
N LEU A 19 -2.55 3.98 2.06
CA LEU A 19 -2.34 2.57 2.36
C LEU A 19 -3.46 2.07 3.27
N TYR A 20 -4.24 1.12 2.78
CA TYR A 20 -5.31 0.46 3.52
C TYR A 20 -4.80 -0.88 4.07
N GLY A 21 -4.58 -0.96 5.38
CA GLY A 21 -4.18 -2.22 6.01
C GLY A 21 -5.34 -3.21 6.06
N ALA A 22 -5.22 -4.36 5.38
CA ALA A 22 -6.25 -5.39 5.40
C ALA A 22 -6.57 -5.92 6.81
N HIS A 23 -5.60 -5.82 7.72
CA HIS A 23 -5.73 -6.23 9.12
C HIS A 23 -4.72 -5.48 10.00
N GLY A 24 -4.82 -5.66 11.32
CA GLY A 24 -3.80 -5.16 12.26
C GLY A 24 -2.45 -5.83 12.02
N GLY A 25 -1.36 -5.04 11.96
CA GLY A 25 0.00 -5.56 11.73
C GLY A 25 0.35 -5.86 10.26
N ALA A 26 -0.48 -5.41 9.30
CA ALA A 26 -0.22 -5.57 7.87
C ALA A 26 1.10 -4.95 7.38
N GLY A 27 1.61 -3.93 8.08
CA GLY A 27 2.88 -3.25 7.74
C GLY A 27 2.72 -1.80 7.29
N VAL A 28 1.48 -1.26 7.27
CA VAL A 28 1.17 0.12 6.84
C VAL A 28 2.08 1.15 7.50
N SER A 29 2.13 1.18 8.84
CA SER A 29 2.94 2.16 9.57
C SER A 29 4.45 2.08 9.32
N THR A 30 4.96 0.95 8.83
CA THR A 30 6.36 0.83 8.41
C THR A 30 6.54 1.34 6.98
N LEU A 31 5.60 1.00 6.09
CA LEU A 31 5.64 1.42 4.69
C LEU A 31 5.39 2.92 4.52
N THR A 32 4.47 3.53 5.27
CA THR A 32 4.24 4.99 5.25
C THR A 32 5.43 5.76 5.82
N HIS A 33 6.22 5.15 6.71
CA HIS A 33 7.48 5.74 7.16
C HIS A 33 8.54 5.72 6.06
N TYR A 34 8.67 4.60 5.34
CA TYR A 34 9.60 4.50 4.21
C TYR A 34 9.19 5.34 3.00
N LEU A 35 7.90 5.38 2.67
CA LEU A 35 7.36 6.02 1.48
C LEU A 35 6.69 7.34 1.89
N SER A 36 7.44 8.45 1.82
CA SER A 36 6.99 9.74 2.34
C SER A 36 5.69 10.28 1.71
N PHE A 37 5.38 9.81 0.51
CA PHE A 37 4.20 10.21 -0.26
C PHE A 37 2.96 9.38 0.07
N ALA A 38 3.07 8.36 0.92
CA ALA A 38 1.97 7.48 1.28
C ALA A 38 1.42 7.80 2.68
N GLY A 39 0.10 7.78 2.83
CA GLY A 39 -0.59 8.00 4.11
C GLY A 39 -1.24 6.72 4.64
N ASP A 40 -1.47 6.63 5.94
CA ASP A 40 -2.30 5.58 6.54
C ASP A 40 -3.75 6.08 6.59
N CYS A 41 -4.68 5.35 5.98
CA CYS A 41 -6.11 5.71 6.04
C CYS A 41 -6.83 5.09 7.24
N GLU A 42 -6.10 4.46 8.18
CA GLU A 42 -6.61 3.89 9.42
C GLU A 42 -7.76 2.88 9.23
N ARG A 43 -7.73 2.15 8.09
CA ARG A 43 -8.78 1.22 7.66
C ARG A 43 -10.14 1.88 7.42
N GLY A 44 -10.13 3.16 7.02
CA GLY A 44 -11.25 3.84 6.40
C GLY A 44 -10.96 4.09 4.93
N TRP A 45 -11.90 3.83 4.05
CA TRP A 45 -11.76 4.23 2.65
C TRP A 45 -11.83 5.75 2.55
N PRO A 46 -10.89 6.40 1.82
CA PRO A 46 -10.98 7.81 1.47
C PRO A 46 -12.34 8.14 0.83
N CYS A 47 -12.82 9.39 0.97
CA CYS A 47 -14.07 9.80 0.36
C CYS A 47 -13.98 9.75 -1.17
N GLY A 48 -12.79 10.04 -1.72
CA GLY A 48 -12.46 9.85 -3.15
C GLY A 48 -13.17 10.79 -4.12
N ASN A 49 -14.07 11.64 -3.64
CA ASN A 49 -14.88 12.57 -4.44
C ASN A 49 -14.41 14.04 -4.33
N ASP A 50 -13.44 14.35 -3.48
CA ASP A 50 -12.82 15.67 -3.32
C ASP A 50 -11.32 15.58 -3.62
N VAL A 51 -11.00 15.39 -4.89
CA VAL A 51 -9.64 15.07 -5.38
C VAL A 51 -8.63 16.22 -5.23
N GLU A 52 -9.12 17.44 -5.03
CA GLU A 52 -8.28 18.60 -4.70
C GLU A 52 -7.80 18.55 -3.25
N ASN A 53 -8.63 17.98 -2.37
CA ASN A 53 -8.36 17.89 -0.93
C ASN A 53 -7.96 16.48 -0.46
N GLU A 54 -8.07 15.45 -1.27
CA GLU A 54 -7.71 14.09 -0.86
C GLU A 54 -7.22 13.30 -2.05
N SER A 55 -6.15 12.52 -1.87
CA SER A 55 -5.79 11.53 -2.88
C SER A 55 -6.94 10.52 -3.03
N PRO A 56 -7.48 10.30 -4.24
CA PRO A 56 -8.47 9.25 -4.46
C PRO A 56 -7.84 7.86 -4.45
N TYR A 57 -6.51 7.77 -4.57
CA TYR A 57 -5.80 6.51 -4.76
C TYR A 57 -5.59 5.74 -3.46
N VAL A 58 -5.82 4.44 -3.53
CA VAL A 58 -5.68 3.48 -2.43
C VAL A 58 -4.86 2.27 -2.88
N VAL A 59 -4.00 1.79 -1.99
CA VAL A 59 -3.30 0.50 -2.13
C VAL A 59 -3.59 -0.32 -0.87
N ILE A 60 -4.10 -1.53 -1.05
CA ILE A 60 -4.30 -2.46 0.07
C ILE A 60 -2.94 -3.03 0.49
N VAL A 61 -2.72 -3.21 1.79
CA VAL A 61 -1.53 -3.86 2.35
C VAL A 61 -1.95 -5.06 3.18
N ALA A 62 -1.36 -6.23 2.91
CA ALA A 62 -1.58 -7.43 3.70
C ALA A 62 -0.28 -8.13 4.06
N ARG A 63 -0.25 -8.72 5.26
CA ARG A 63 0.77 -9.70 5.62
C ARG A 63 0.43 -11.02 4.91
N GLU A 64 1.46 -11.73 4.44
CA GLU A 64 1.32 -13.04 3.81
C GLU A 64 1.07 -14.12 4.88
N THR A 65 -0.14 -14.10 5.44
CA THR A 65 -0.75 -15.16 6.26
C THR A 65 -2.09 -15.53 5.63
N SER A 66 -2.67 -16.69 5.96
CA SER A 66 -3.97 -17.08 5.44
C SER A 66 -5.05 -16.04 5.75
N ASP A 67 -5.11 -15.55 6.99
CA ASP A 67 -6.07 -14.52 7.41
C ASP A 67 -5.79 -13.17 6.74
N GLY A 68 -4.52 -12.79 6.58
CA GLY A 68 -4.16 -11.52 5.96
C GLY A 68 -4.51 -11.46 4.48
N LEU A 69 -4.26 -12.55 3.75
CA LEU A 69 -4.63 -12.68 2.34
C LEU A 69 -6.15 -12.79 2.16
N LYS A 70 -6.84 -13.47 3.09
CA LYS A 70 -8.30 -13.52 3.09
C LYS A 70 -8.91 -12.13 3.26
N ALA A 71 -8.46 -11.37 4.26
CA ALA A 71 -8.94 -10.02 4.49
C ALA A 71 -8.65 -9.08 3.31
N ALA A 72 -7.50 -9.23 2.65
CA ALA A 72 -7.21 -8.47 1.44
C ALA A 72 -8.18 -8.82 0.29
N HIS A 73 -8.44 -10.12 0.08
CA HIS A 73 -9.38 -10.58 -0.93
C HIS A 73 -10.79 -10.04 -0.69
N GLU A 74 -11.28 -10.09 0.56
CA GLU A 74 -12.57 -9.52 0.94
C GLU A 74 -12.64 -8.02 0.63
N LEU A 75 -11.60 -7.24 0.93
CA LEU A 75 -11.57 -5.80 0.62
C LEU A 75 -11.53 -5.49 -0.88
N ILE A 76 -10.85 -6.32 -1.67
CA ILE A 76 -10.81 -6.21 -3.14
C ILE A 76 -12.21 -6.45 -3.70
N VAL A 77 -12.87 -7.52 -3.26
CA VAL A 77 -14.25 -7.86 -3.66
C VAL A 77 -15.20 -6.74 -3.23
N ASP A 78 -15.14 -6.30 -1.97
CA ASP A 78 -15.97 -5.23 -1.45
C ASP A 78 -15.80 -3.92 -2.26
N HIS A 79 -14.58 -3.57 -2.66
CA HIS A 79 -14.34 -2.38 -3.49
C HIS A 79 -15.02 -2.49 -4.86
N HIS A 80 -14.88 -3.65 -5.52
CA HIS A 80 -15.49 -3.91 -6.83
C HIS A 80 -17.02 -3.94 -6.77
N GLU A 81 -17.60 -4.56 -5.75
CA GLU A 81 -19.05 -4.75 -5.65
C GLU A 81 -19.79 -3.48 -5.17
N ASN A 82 -19.17 -2.69 -4.30
CA ASN A 82 -19.82 -1.51 -3.72
C ASN A 82 -19.56 -0.21 -4.50
N GLY A 83 -18.76 -0.24 -5.56
CA GLY A 83 -18.52 0.92 -6.43
C GLY A 83 -17.97 2.13 -5.66
N LEU A 84 -16.95 1.92 -4.82
CA LEU A 84 -16.37 3.00 -4.03
C LEU A 84 -15.77 4.09 -4.94
N ALA A 85 -15.89 5.35 -4.52
CA ALA A 85 -15.37 6.49 -5.27
C ALA A 85 -13.83 6.57 -5.25
N SER A 86 -13.16 5.96 -4.28
CA SER A 86 -11.70 5.85 -4.26
C SER A 86 -11.19 4.77 -5.21
N ASP A 87 -9.96 4.93 -5.67
CA ASP A 87 -9.33 4.11 -6.71
C ASP A 87 -8.36 3.11 -6.13
N LEU A 88 -8.73 1.83 -6.21
CA LEU A 88 -7.84 0.75 -5.84
C LEU A 88 -6.76 0.54 -6.92
N LEU A 89 -5.55 1.04 -6.67
CA LEU A 89 -4.41 0.90 -7.56
C LEU A 89 -3.79 -0.50 -7.54
N GLY A 90 -3.91 -1.21 -6.42
CA GLY A 90 -3.35 -2.55 -6.28
C GLY A 90 -3.18 -3.04 -4.85
N LEU A 91 -2.35 -4.07 -4.70
CA LEU A 91 -2.08 -4.77 -3.45
C LEU A 91 -0.56 -4.83 -3.19
N ILE A 92 -0.16 -4.45 -1.98
CA ILE A 92 1.14 -4.81 -1.40
C ILE A 92 0.97 -6.07 -0.54
N THR A 93 1.77 -7.10 -0.80
CA THR A 93 1.94 -8.22 0.14
C THR A 93 3.27 -8.10 0.87
N VAL A 94 3.27 -8.35 2.17
CA VAL A 94 4.47 -8.33 3.01
C VAL A 94 4.71 -9.72 3.57
N ALA A 95 5.90 -10.28 3.35
CA ALA A 95 6.24 -11.61 3.84
C ALA A 95 6.06 -11.71 5.36
N SER A 96 5.50 -12.84 5.80
CA SER A 96 5.36 -13.19 7.22
C SER A 96 6.57 -13.95 7.77
N SER A 97 7.40 -14.51 6.89
CA SER A 97 8.59 -15.28 7.23
C SER A 97 9.57 -15.29 6.04
N PRO A 98 10.84 -15.71 6.23
CA PRO A 98 11.79 -15.91 5.13
C PRO A 98 11.32 -16.93 4.08
N THR A 99 10.44 -17.86 4.47
CA THR A 99 9.94 -18.91 3.59
C THR A 99 8.47 -19.16 3.89
N LEU A 100 7.61 -18.77 2.95
CA LEU A 100 6.18 -18.98 3.06
C LEU A 100 5.81 -20.46 2.92
N ASP A 101 4.83 -20.87 3.70
CA ASP A 101 4.12 -22.12 3.48
C ASP A 101 3.51 -22.17 2.07
N LYS A 102 3.44 -23.38 1.49
CA LYS A 102 2.89 -23.58 0.15
C LYS A 102 1.46 -23.08 0.04
N SER A 103 0.61 -23.31 1.04
CA SER A 103 -0.79 -22.91 1.04
C SER A 103 -0.94 -21.37 0.99
N VAL A 104 -0.15 -20.65 1.78
CA VAL A 104 -0.12 -19.18 1.79
C VAL A 104 0.35 -18.64 0.44
N ARG A 105 1.41 -19.23 -0.13
CA ARG A 105 1.91 -18.85 -1.46
C ARG A 105 0.86 -19.04 -2.54
N GLN A 106 0.21 -20.19 -2.57
CA GLN A 106 -0.86 -20.49 -3.53
C GLN A 106 -2.04 -19.54 -3.35
N TYR A 107 -2.42 -19.23 -2.12
CA TYR A 107 -3.51 -18.28 -1.89
C TYR A 107 -3.14 -16.88 -2.35
N ARG A 108 -1.92 -16.42 -2.08
CA ARG A 108 -1.42 -15.15 -2.61
C ARG A 108 -1.52 -15.12 -4.13
N ASP A 109 -1.08 -16.17 -4.81
CA ASP A 109 -1.11 -16.23 -6.28
C ASP A 109 -2.56 -16.14 -6.82
N VAL A 110 -3.55 -16.64 -6.09
CA VAL A 110 -4.99 -16.45 -6.41
C VAL A 110 -5.41 -14.99 -6.22
N VAL A 111 -5.10 -14.38 -5.07
CA VAL A 111 -5.49 -12.99 -4.75
C VAL A 111 -4.81 -11.99 -5.68
N THR A 112 -3.59 -12.28 -6.15
CA THR A 112 -2.82 -11.43 -7.06
C THR A 112 -3.00 -11.83 -8.52
N SER A 113 -3.96 -12.69 -8.84
CA SER A 113 -4.22 -13.13 -10.22
C SER A 113 -4.67 -11.95 -11.09
N PRO A 114 -4.34 -11.95 -12.40
CA PRO A 114 -4.82 -10.94 -13.33
C PRO A 114 -6.34 -10.79 -13.27
N GLY A 115 -6.84 -9.56 -13.14
CA GLY A 115 -8.26 -9.25 -12.97
C GLY A 115 -8.73 -9.11 -11.52
N SER A 116 -7.97 -9.63 -10.54
CA SER A 116 -8.26 -9.39 -9.12
C SER A 116 -7.78 -8.00 -8.68
N VAL A 117 -6.56 -7.61 -9.06
CA VAL A 117 -5.98 -6.30 -8.77
C VAL A 117 -5.22 -5.76 -9.98
N SER A 118 -5.19 -4.43 -10.12
CA SER A 118 -4.49 -3.77 -11.24
C SER A 118 -2.96 -3.85 -11.14
N ALA A 119 -2.43 -3.98 -9.93
CA ALA A 119 -1.01 -4.16 -9.67
C ALA A 119 -0.78 -4.93 -8.37
N HIS A 120 0.35 -5.64 -8.30
CA HIS A 120 0.83 -6.33 -7.11
C HIS A 120 2.31 -6.00 -6.86
N TRP A 121 2.63 -5.68 -5.61
CA TRP A 121 4.00 -5.47 -5.16
C TRP A 121 4.30 -6.35 -3.95
N SER A 122 5.43 -7.06 -3.98
CA SER A 122 5.83 -7.96 -2.90
C SER A 122 6.98 -7.36 -2.11
N ILE A 123 6.83 -7.28 -0.80
CA ILE A 123 7.88 -6.91 0.15
C ILE A 123 8.35 -8.19 0.87
N GLY A 124 9.63 -8.50 0.73
CA GLY A 124 10.27 -9.66 1.34
C GLY A 124 10.42 -9.55 2.85
N TRP A 125 10.94 -10.62 3.44
CA TRP A 125 11.22 -10.67 4.87
C TRP A 125 12.54 -9.98 5.20
N HIS A 126 12.45 -8.86 5.93
CA HIS A 126 13.60 -8.08 6.36
C HIS A 126 13.86 -8.27 7.85
N LYS A 127 14.82 -9.14 8.20
CA LYS A 127 15.12 -9.50 9.61
C LYS A 127 15.37 -8.29 10.51
N PHE A 128 16.01 -7.24 9.99
CA PHE A 128 16.34 -6.05 10.79
C PHE A 128 15.11 -5.27 11.26
N LEU A 129 13.99 -5.35 10.55
CA LEU A 129 12.74 -4.66 10.93
C LEU A 129 12.15 -5.16 12.25
N ALA A 130 12.47 -6.39 12.66
CA ALA A 130 12.03 -6.92 13.95
C ALA A 130 12.68 -6.20 15.14
N ALA A 131 13.87 -5.62 14.97
CA ALA A 131 14.62 -4.92 16.01
C ALA A 131 14.63 -3.40 15.82
N ALA A 132 14.32 -2.90 14.62
CA ALA A 132 14.33 -1.48 14.32
C ALA A 132 13.15 -0.76 14.98
N SER A 133 13.43 0.40 15.58
CA SER A 133 12.37 1.36 15.92
C SER A 133 11.97 2.13 14.66
N ARG A 134 10.66 2.38 14.48
CA ARG A 134 10.16 3.13 13.31
C ARG A 134 10.86 4.49 13.12
N PRO A 135 11.08 5.33 14.16
CA PRO A 135 11.76 6.61 13.98
C PRO A 135 13.21 6.51 13.49
N ALA A 136 13.86 5.34 13.62
CA ALA A 136 15.21 5.09 13.14
C ALA A 136 15.24 4.59 11.69
N LEU A 137 14.09 4.32 11.07
CA LEU A 137 14.02 3.93 9.67
C LEU A 137 14.22 5.17 8.78
N PRO A 138 14.93 5.04 7.64
CA PRO A 138 15.01 6.12 6.68
C PRO A 138 13.64 6.34 6.02
N GLN A 139 13.43 7.56 5.55
CA GLN A 139 12.29 7.94 4.73
C GLN A 139 12.81 8.24 3.32
N TRP A 140 12.06 7.82 2.29
CA TRP A 140 12.36 8.09 0.91
C TRP A 140 11.26 8.93 0.25
N HIS A 141 11.70 10.01 -0.39
CA HIS A 141 10.89 10.84 -1.24
C HIS A 141 11.26 10.62 -2.72
N PRO A 142 10.30 10.34 -3.63
CA PRO A 142 10.61 10.04 -5.03
C PRO A 142 11.41 11.12 -5.76
N LEU A 143 11.24 12.39 -5.39
CA LEU A 143 12.00 13.51 -5.98
C LEU A 143 13.49 13.52 -5.60
N ASP A 144 13.88 12.80 -4.55
CA ASP A 144 15.29 12.69 -4.14
C ASP A 144 16.07 11.68 -5.00
N GLY A 145 15.41 11.04 -5.97
CA GLY A 145 15.96 9.96 -6.78
C GLY A 145 15.90 8.61 -6.06
N ILE A 146 16.63 7.62 -6.57
CA ILE A 146 16.68 6.29 -5.96
C ILE A 146 17.66 6.31 -4.77
N PRO A 147 17.23 5.91 -3.56
CA PRO A 147 18.10 5.90 -2.38
C PRO A 147 19.33 5.02 -2.58
N GLU A 148 20.50 5.57 -2.24
CA GLU A 148 21.73 4.78 -2.22
C GLU A 148 21.65 3.66 -1.17
N GLN A 149 22.13 2.49 -1.54
CA GLN A 149 22.21 1.34 -0.63
C GLN A 149 23.50 1.47 0.19
N THR A 150 23.37 1.87 1.45
CA THR A 150 24.49 2.09 2.37
C THR A 150 24.62 0.95 3.38
N LYS A 151 25.81 0.81 4.01
CA LYS A 151 25.99 -0.07 5.18
C LYS A 151 25.25 0.53 6.37
N GLY A 152 23.98 0.14 6.58
CA GLY A 152 23.15 0.65 7.68
C GLY A 152 21.65 0.53 7.41
N ALA A 153 20.86 1.40 8.03
CA ALA A 153 19.41 1.49 7.80
C ALA A 153 19.14 2.18 6.44
N ALA A 154 19.20 1.40 5.36
CA ALA A 154 18.78 1.81 4.03
C ALA A 154 17.30 1.44 3.78
N VAL A 155 16.67 2.09 2.80
CA VAL A 155 15.36 1.65 2.32
C VAL A 155 15.55 0.35 1.55
N PRO A 156 14.85 -0.74 1.92
CA PRO A 156 14.95 -2.01 1.21
C PRO A 156 14.63 -1.88 -0.28
N THR A 157 15.35 -2.61 -1.14
CA THR A 157 15.21 -2.52 -2.60
C THR A 157 13.81 -2.87 -3.09
N ASP A 158 13.13 -3.82 -2.44
CA ASP A 158 11.75 -4.20 -2.75
C ASP A 158 10.74 -3.13 -2.32
N VAL A 159 11.00 -2.40 -1.22
CA VAL A 159 10.22 -1.22 -0.82
C VAL A 159 10.41 -0.08 -1.83
N ILE A 160 11.64 0.15 -2.31
CA ILE A 160 11.91 1.11 -3.39
C ILE A 160 11.13 0.70 -4.66
N ALA A 161 11.24 -0.56 -5.06
CA ALA A 161 10.55 -1.08 -6.25
C ALA A 161 9.02 -0.93 -6.14
N ALA A 162 8.45 -1.22 -4.96
CA ALA A 162 7.03 -0.99 -4.69
C ALA A 162 6.67 0.49 -4.82
N GLY A 163 7.44 1.41 -4.21
CA GLY A 163 7.14 2.83 -4.30
C GLY A 163 7.27 3.39 -5.72
N VAL A 164 8.29 2.97 -6.51
CA VAL A 164 8.38 3.30 -7.94
C VAL A 164 7.15 2.79 -8.70
N GLY A 165 6.74 1.55 -8.42
CA GLY A 165 5.56 0.95 -9.02
C GLY A 165 4.26 1.67 -8.68
N ILE A 166 4.11 2.13 -7.44
CA ILE A 166 2.94 2.91 -7.00
C ILE A 166 2.92 4.29 -7.68
N VAL A 167 4.05 5.00 -7.73
CA VAL A 167 4.15 6.28 -8.45
C VAL A 167 3.79 6.09 -9.93
N THR A 168 4.26 4.99 -10.55
CA THR A 168 3.91 4.63 -11.92
C THR A 168 2.40 4.36 -12.08
N ALA A 169 1.78 3.67 -11.11
CA ALA A 169 0.35 3.40 -11.12
C ALA A 169 -0.47 4.70 -10.99
N ILE A 170 -0.09 5.59 -10.07
CA ILE A 170 -0.69 6.93 -9.94
C ILE A 170 -0.61 7.68 -11.28
N GLN A 171 0.58 7.76 -11.87
CA GLN A 171 0.79 8.46 -13.14
C GLN A 171 -0.08 7.90 -14.28
N LYS A 172 -0.26 6.57 -14.33
CA LYS A 172 -1.16 5.92 -15.29
C LYS A 172 -2.64 6.21 -15.04
N SER A 173 -3.01 6.51 -13.80
CA SER A 173 -4.39 6.82 -13.41
C SER A 173 -4.74 8.31 -13.55
N LEU A 174 -3.76 9.21 -13.60
CA LEU A 174 -3.98 10.65 -13.76
C LEU A 174 -4.91 11.03 -14.93
N PRO A 175 -4.84 10.41 -16.13
CA PRO A 175 -5.77 10.74 -17.21
C PRO A 175 -7.24 10.49 -16.84
N GLN A 176 -7.53 9.45 -16.07
CA GLN A 176 -8.91 9.13 -15.67
C GLN A 176 -9.43 10.12 -14.61
N LEU A 177 -8.53 10.74 -13.83
CA LEU A 177 -8.88 11.68 -12.78
C LEU A 177 -9.66 12.89 -13.31
N TYR A 178 -9.31 13.36 -14.51
CA TYR A 178 -9.95 14.51 -15.15
C TYR A 178 -11.25 14.18 -15.91
N HIS A 179 -11.64 12.90 -15.92
CA HIS A 179 -12.82 12.41 -16.65
C HIS A 179 -13.91 11.87 -15.73
N ARG A 180 -13.79 12.08 -14.40
CA ARG A 180 -14.81 11.75 -13.41
C ARG A 180 -15.86 12.84 -13.25
#